data_AF-H9ZZL3-F1
#
_entry.id   AF-H9ZZL3-F1
#
_cell.length_a   1.000
_cell.length_b   1.000
_cell.length_c   1.000
_cell.angle_alpha   90.00
_cell.angle_beta   90.00
_cell.angle_gamma   90.00
#
_symmetry.space_group_name_H-M   'P 1'
#
loop_
_entity.id
_entity.type
_entity.pdbx_description
1 polymer ?
#
loop_
_entity_poly.entity_id
_entity_poly.type
_entity_poly.pdbx_seq_one_letter_code
_entity_poly.pdbx_strand_id
1 'polypeptide(L)'
;MTGKLENLKRILAIGPATLVSVAYIDPGNFGTNIEAGSKYGLTLLWVVWLSGAMAIMFQYISGKVGIVTEKGLLDVSMAKLRKNEKKLYFFGLFIAILATDMAEFVGMAVGFHLILGIPLSISAGLSVVDVLLLFLLTEDLGRMEIVIAGLVGIVGLSYLIELVIVHANPEEILMHSFIPYLSGSEMILTATSIIGATIMPHAIILHSYLSAEKSAGKGGIKQKRGN
;
A
#
# COMPACT_ATOMS: atom_id res chain seq x y z
N MET A 1 1.94 -5.45 33.21
CA MET A 1 2.65 -5.67 31.92
C MET A 1 2.02 -4.95 30.73
N THR A 2 0.83 -4.37 30.85
CA THR A 2 0.08 -3.64 29.80
C THR A 2 0.67 -2.26 29.44
N GLY A 3 1.20 -1.50 30.40
CA GLY A 3 1.71 -0.14 30.15
C GLY A 3 3.00 -0.05 29.33
N LYS A 4 3.84 -1.10 29.33
CA LYS A 4 5.04 -1.15 28.48
C LYS A 4 4.67 -1.36 27.01
N LEU A 5 3.66 -2.18 26.71
CA LEU A 5 3.16 -2.42 25.35
C LEU A 5 2.48 -1.17 24.77
N GLU A 6 1.74 -0.43 25.60
CA GLU A 6 1.04 0.79 25.18
C GLU A 6 2.02 1.94 24.89
N ASN A 7 3.08 2.08 25.70
CA ASN A 7 4.18 2.99 25.42
C ASN A 7 5.00 2.55 24.19
N LEU A 8 5.20 1.24 23.96
CA LEU A 8 5.83 0.75 22.74
C LEU A 8 4.99 1.06 21.50
N LYS A 9 3.67 0.87 21.54
CA LYS A 9 2.74 1.21 20.46
C LYS A 9 2.73 2.71 20.14
N ARG A 10 2.82 3.56 21.16
CA ARG A 10 2.97 5.02 21.00
C ARG A 10 4.33 5.42 20.40
N ILE A 11 5.42 4.78 20.83
CA ILE A 11 6.79 5.06 20.36
C ILE A 11 7.04 4.51 18.95
N LEU A 12 6.48 3.34 18.61
CA LEU A 12 6.56 2.73 17.27
C LEU A 12 5.52 3.29 16.28
N ALA A 13 4.71 4.29 16.69
CA ALA A 13 3.63 4.83 15.87
C ALA A 13 2.71 3.76 15.25
N ILE A 14 2.56 2.62 15.93
CA ILE A 14 1.74 1.47 15.51
C ILE A 14 0.29 1.96 15.53
N GLY A 15 -0.21 2.28 14.35
CA GLY A 15 -1.47 2.96 14.17
C GLY A 15 -1.91 2.88 12.72
N PRO A 16 -3.01 3.57 12.37
CA PRO A 16 -3.58 3.58 11.03
C PRO A 16 -2.56 3.81 9.92
N ALA A 17 -1.57 4.68 10.18
CA ALA A 17 -0.53 5.03 9.24
C ALA A 17 0.39 3.87 8.88
N THR A 18 0.73 2.98 9.83
CA THR A 18 1.61 1.83 9.55
C THR A 18 0.90 0.83 8.65
N LEU A 19 -0.36 0.49 8.95
CA LEU A 19 -1.17 -0.39 8.12
C LEU A 19 -1.37 0.17 6.71
N VAL A 20 -1.59 1.49 6.59
CA VAL A 20 -1.75 2.15 5.29
C VAL A 20 -0.43 2.22 4.52
N SER A 21 0.71 2.35 5.20
CA SER A 21 2.03 2.37 4.55
C SER A 21 2.37 1.04 3.88
N VAL A 22 1.89 -0.07 4.43
CA VAL A 22 2.08 -1.40 3.82
C VAL A 22 1.41 -1.50 2.45
N ALA A 23 0.26 -0.84 2.25
CA ALA A 23 -0.44 -0.86 0.98
C ALA A 23 0.43 -0.31 -0.18
N TYR A 24 1.41 0.56 0.11
CA TYR A 24 2.32 1.14 -0.89
C TYR A 24 3.52 0.24 -1.23
N ILE A 25 3.64 -0.92 -0.56
CA ILE A 25 4.69 -1.92 -0.77
C ILE A 25 4.02 -3.19 -1.35
N ASP A 26 3.17 -2.99 -2.36
CA ASP A 26 2.45 -4.04 -3.06
C ASP A 26 3.19 -4.46 -4.34
N PRO A 27 2.95 -5.70 -4.83
CA PRO A 27 3.55 -6.17 -6.08
C PRO A 27 3.22 -5.30 -7.30
N GLY A 28 2.10 -4.58 -7.30
CA GLY A 28 1.72 -3.69 -8.39
C GLY A 28 2.70 -2.51 -8.55
N ASN A 29 3.10 -1.90 -7.44
CA ASN A 29 4.14 -0.87 -7.43
C ASN A 29 5.52 -1.44 -7.81
N PHE A 30 5.84 -2.68 -7.43
CA PHE A 30 7.10 -3.31 -7.87
C PHE A 30 7.15 -3.53 -9.37
N GLY A 31 6.07 -4.01 -9.98
CA GLY A 31 6.03 -4.26 -11.43
C GLY A 31 6.37 -3.00 -12.25
N THR A 32 5.74 -1.87 -11.92
CA THR A 32 5.96 -0.61 -12.64
C THR A 32 7.35 -0.02 -12.38
N ASN A 33 7.87 -0.10 -11.14
CA ASN A 33 9.20 0.41 -10.80
C ASN A 33 10.32 -0.43 -11.40
N ILE A 34 10.18 -1.77 -11.42
CA ILE A 34 11.16 -2.68 -12.04
C ILE A 34 11.16 -2.50 -13.56
N GLU A 35 9.99 -2.37 -14.19
CA GLU A 35 9.90 -2.08 -15.62
C GLU A 35 10.58 -0.74 -15.96
N ALA A 36 10.32 0.31 -15.19
CA ALA A 36 10.92 1.61 -15.37
C ALA A 36 12.45 1.58 -15.21
N GLY A 37 12.96 0.91 -14.18
CA GLY A 37 14.39 0.76 -13.94
C GLY A 37 15.10 -0.07 -15.02
N SER A 38 14.44 -1.12 -15.52
CA SER A 38 14.97 -1.97 -16.58
C SER A 38 15.07 -1.23 -17.93
N LYS A 39 14.08 -0.40 -18.27
CA LYS A 39 14.05 0.33 -19.55
C LYS A 39 14.84 1.63 -19.54
N TYR A 40 14.78 2.38 -18.43
CA TYR A 40 15.26 3.77 -18.36
C TYR A 40 16.32 4.01 -17.29
N GLY A 41 16.78 2.95 -16.61
CA GLY A 41 17.73 3.06 -15.50
C GLY A 41 17.19 3.96 -14.40
N LEU A 42 18.05 4.83 -13.87
CA LEU A 42 17.69 5.76 -12.79
C LEU A 42 16.95 7.01 -13.27
N THR A 43 16.79 7.22 -14.57
CA THR A 43 16.25 8.46 -15.16
C THR A 43 14.86 8.86 -14.64
N LEU A 44 14.01 7.87 -14.28
CA LEU A 44 12.66 8.10 -13.76
C LEU A 44 12.59 8.16 -12.22
N LEU A 45 13.73 8.14 -11.52
CA LEU A 45 13.77 8.12 -10.05
C LEU A 45 13.12 9.35 -9.42
N TRP A 46 13.28 10.53 -10.04
CA TRP A 46 12.60 11.76 -9.61
C TRP A 46 11.06 11.62 -9.68
N VAL A 47 10.51 10.82 -10.61
CA VAL A 47 9.06 10.56 -10.71
C VAL A 47 8.59 9.72 -9.53
N VAL A 48 9.39 8.74 -9.10
CA VAL A 48 9.10 7.93 -7.91
C VAL A 48 9.05 8.82 -6.66
N TRP A 49 10.01 9.73 -6.50
CA TRP A 49 10.01 10.72 -5.40
C TRP A 49 8.79 11.63 -5.45
N LEU A 50 8.46 12.18 -6.63
CA LEU A 50 7.29 13.01 -6.82
C LEU A 50 6.00 12.25 -6.47
N SER A 51 5.89 11.01 -6.94
CA SER A 51 4.74 10.14 -6.68
C SER A 51 4.58 9.84 -5.19
N GLY A 52 5.69 9.55 -4.50
CA GLY A 52 5.70 9.38 -3.03
C GLY A 52 5.28 10.65 -2.28
N ALA A 53 5.74 11.82 -2.72
CA ALA A 53 5.31 13.10 -2.15
C ALA A 53 3.80 13.33 -2.34
N MET A 54 3.26 13.00 -3.52
CA MET A 54 1.82 13.05 -3.79
C MET A 54 1.04 12.09 -2.88
N ALA A 55 1.54 10.84 -2.71
CA ALA A 55 0.93 9.87 -1.81
C ALA A 55 0.82 10.39 -0.38
N ILE A 56 1.90 10.94 0.16
CA ILE A 56 1.92 11.54 1.51
C ILE A 56 0.90 12.66 1.61
N MET A 57 0.83 13.53 0.61
CA MET A 57 -0.14 14.62 0.56
C MET A 57 -1.59 14.10 0.59
N PHE A 58 -1.92 13.13 -0.28
CA PHE A 58 -3.28 12.55 -0.32
C PHE A 58 -3.62 11.83 0.98
N GLN A 59 -2.68 11.08 1.56
CA GLN A 59 -2.88 10.39 2.83
C GLN A 59 -3.07 11.37 3.99
N TYR A 60 -2.32 12.47 4.01
CA TYR A 60 -2.49 13.54 5.00
C TYR A 60 -3.89 14.17 4.91
N ILE A 61 -4.36 14.50 3.71
CA ILE A 61 -5.69 15.06 3.51
C ILE A 61 -6.76 14.04 3.94
N SER A 62 -6.60 12.78 3.57
CA SER A 62 -7.55 11.71 3.92
C SER A 62 -7.68 11.52 5.43
N GLY A 63 -6.55 11.44 6.13
CA GLY A 63 -6.53 11.36 7.60
C GLY A 63 -7.17 12.59 8.25
N LYS A 64 -6.89 13.79 7.73
CA LYS A 64 -7.49 15.03 8.23
C LYS A 64 -9.01 15.06 8.06
N VAL A 65 -9.53 14.58 6.93
CA VAL A 65 -10.98 14.44 6.72
C VAL A 65 -11.57 13.48 7.74
N GLY A 66 -10.96 12.31 7.95
CA GLY A 66 -11.40 11.33 8.94
C GLY A 66 -11.46 11.90 10.36
N ILE A 67 -10.44 12.65 10.77
CA ILE A 67 -10.36 13.27 12.11
C ILE A 67 -11.43 14.36 12.29
N VAL A 68 -11.57 15.26 11.31
CA VAL A 68 -12.47 16.42 11.44
C VAL A 68 -13.93 16.04 11.28
N THR A 69 -14.25 15.07 10.42
CA THR A 69 -15.64 14.71 10.13
C THR A 69 -16.16 13.53 10.96
N GLU A 70 -15.28 12.81 11.65
CA GLU A 70 -15.57 11.54 12.35
C GLU A 70 -16.27 10.50 11.45
N LYS A 71 -16.11 10.64 10.14
CA LYS A 71 -16.71 9.79 9.10
C LYS A 71 -15.66 9.43 8.06
N GLY A 72 -15.85 8.31 7.38
CA GLY A 72 -15.01 7.93 6.27
C GLY A 72 -15.18 8.89 5.08
N LEU A 73 -14.12 9.03 4.29
CA LEU A 73 -14.10 9.85 3.08
C LEU A 73 -15.21 9.45 2.09
N LEU A 74 -15.52 8.15 2.00
CA LEU A 74 -16.62 7.64 1.20
C LEU A 74 -17.97 8.17 1.68
N ASP A 75 -18.24 8.15 2.98
CA ASP A 75 -19.53 8.61 3.53
C ASP A 75 -19.73 10.10 3.27
N VAL A 76 -18.68 10.89 3.46
CA VAL A 76 -18.69 12.34 3.21
C VAL A 76 -18.89 12.65 1.73
N SER A 77 -18.23 11.90 0.84
CA SER A 77 -18.34 12.07 -0.60
C SER A 77 -19.71 11.65 -1.11
N MET A 78 -20.17 10.45 -0.71
CA MET A 78 -21.48 9.90 -1.09
C MET A 78 -22.65 10.74 -0.57
N ALA A 79 -22.48 11.48 0.53
CA ALA A 79 -23.54 12.38 1.02
C ALA A 79 -23.87 13.51 0.04
N LYS A 80 -22.92 13.93 -0.81
CA LYS A 80 -23.08 15.05 -1.75
C LYS A 80 -23.54 14.63 -3.16
N LEU A 81 -23.46 13.34 -3.48
CA LEU A 81 -23.73 12.81 -4.82
C LEU A 81 -25.21 12.47 -5.04
N ARG A 82 -25.68 12.60 -6.29
CA ARG A 82 -27.00 12.12 -6.73
C ARG A 82 -27.03 10.59 -6.87
N LYS A 83 -28.22 9.98 -6.89
CA LYS A 83 -28.38 8.50 -6.94
C LYS A 83 -27.59 7.83 -8.08
N ASN A 84 -27.54 8.44 -9.27
CA ASN A 84 -26.82 7.88 -10.43
C ASN A 84 -25.30 8.04 -10.29
N GLU A 85 -24.84 9.16 -9.75
CA GLU A 85 -23.42 9.42 -9.49
C GLU A 85 -22.86 8.47 -8.42
N LYS A 86 -23.66 8.17 -7.38
CA LYS A 86 -23.28 7.16 -6.37
C LYS A 86 -23.04 5.79 -6.98
N LYS A 87 -23.90 5.36 -7.91
CA LYS A 87 -23.75 4.06 -8.60
C LYS A 87 -22.47 4.03 -9.45
N LEU A 88 -22.21 5.10 -10.21
CA LEU A 88 -21.01 5.21 -11.03
C LEU A 88 -19.74 5.19 -10.16
N TYR A 89 -19.73 5.96 -9.08
CA TYR A 89 -18.61 5.99 -8.15
C TYR A 89 -18.38 4.62 -7.49
N PHE A 90 -19.45 3.97 -7.02
CA PHE A 90 -19.37 2.63 -6.43
C PHE A 90 -18.80 1.61 -7.42
N PHE A 91 -19.26 1.64 -8.67
CA PHE A 91 -18.78 0.72 -9.71
C PHE A 91 -17.30 0.98 -10.04
N GLY A 92 -16.88 2.24 -10.15
CA GLY A 92 -15.47 2.59 -10.38
C GLY A 92 -14.56 2.13 -9.23
N LEU A 93 -15.01 2.32 -7.98
CA LEU A 93 -14.27 1.84 -6.81
C LEU A 93 -14.18 0.31 -6.76
N PHE A 94 -15.27 -0.38 -7.09
CA PHE A 94 -15.30 -1.84 -7.16
C PHE A 94 -14.29 -2.38 -8.17
N ILE A 95 -14.23 -1.79 -9.37
CA ILE A 95 -13.23 -2.14 -10.39
C ILE A 95 -11.81 -1.88 -9.89
N ALA A 96 -11.57 -0.74 -9.24
CA ALA A 96 -10.24 -0.39 -8.73
C ALA A 96 -9.75 -1.38 -7.66
N ILE A 97 -10.64 -1.81 -6.75
CA ILE A 97 -10.32 -2.82 -5.74
C ILE A 97 -10.02 -4.17 -6.41
N LEU A 98 -10.86 -4.60 -7.36
CA LEU A 98 -10.65 -5.84 -8.12
C LEU A 98 -9.32 -5.82 -8.89
N ALA A 99 -8.96 -4.68 -9.47
CA ALA A 99 -7.70 -4.52 -10.18
C ALA A 99 -6.49 -4.60 -9.24
N THR A 100 -6.60 -4.06 -8.03
CA THR A 100 -5.54 -4.16 -7.01
C THR A 100 -5.36 -5.61 -6.56
N ASP A 101 -6.46 -6.28 -6.23
CA ASP A 101 -6.46 -7.70 -5.82
C ASP A 101 -5.85 -8.60 -6.90
N MET A 102 -6.16 -8.31 -8.18
CA MET A 102 -5.55 -9.02 -9.31
C MET A 102 -4.03 -8.81 -9.39
N ALA A 103 -3.53 -7.60 -9.11
CA ALA A 103 -2.10 -7.31 -9.13
C ALA A 103 -1.36 -8.05 -7.99
N GLU A 104 -1.93 -8.06 -6.79
CA GLU A 104 -1.41 -8.81 -5.65
C GLU A 104 -1.40 -10.33 -5.91
N PHE A 105 -2.51 -10.85 -6.47
CA PHE A 105 -2.64 -12.26 -6.83
C PHE A 105 -1.58 -12.70 -7.85
N VAL A 106 -1.38 -11.91 -8.92
CA VAL A 106 -0.37 -12.20 -9.93
C VAL A 106 1.04 -12.12 -9.33
N GLY A 107 1.31 -11.13 -8.49
CA GLY A 107 2.58 -10.99 -7.79
C GLY A 107 2.91 -12.23 -6.94
N MET A 108 1.95 -12.72 -6.17
CA MET A 108 2.10 -13.91 -5.34
C MET A 108 2.32 -15.18 -6.19
N ALA A 109 1.52 -15.36 -7.25
CA ALA A 109 1.64 -16.52 -8.13
C ALA A 109 3.00 -16.56 -8.83
N VAL A 110 3.51 -15.41 -9.31
CA VAL A 110 4.84 -15.30 -9.91
C VAL A 110 5.93 -15.50 -8.84
N GLY A 111 5.75 -14.96 -7.64
CA GLY A 111 6.68 -15.17 -6.53
C GLY A 111 6.87 -16.65 -6.17
N PHE A 112 5.78 -17.41 -6.03
CA PHE A 112 5.85 -18.85 -5.80
C PHE A 112 6.49 -19.61 -6.95
N HIS A 113 6.18 -19.22 -8.20
CA HIS A 113 6.82 -19.80 -9.38
C HIS A 113 8.35 -19.62 -9.34
N LEU A 114 8.83 -18.43 -9.01
CA LEU A 114 10.26 -18.11 -8.96
C LEU A 114 11.00 -18.79 -7.80
N ILE A 115 10.37 -18.88 -6.62
CA ILE A 115 11.01 -19.45 -5.41
C ILE A 115 10.99 -20.98 -5.45
N LEU A 116 9.86 -21.59 -5.81
CA LEU A 116 9.67 -23.03 -5.73
C LEU A 116 9.95 -23.76 -7.06
N GLY A 117 10.06 -23.02 -8.17
CA GLY A 117 10.27 -23.60 -9.51
C GLY A 117 9.08 -24.44 -10.02
N ILE A 118 7.92 -24.33 -9.39
CA ILE A 118 6.70 -25.09 -9.75
C ILE A 118 5.93 -24.42 -10.89
N PRO A 119 5.13 -25.14 -11.70
CA PRO A 119 4.31 -24.53 -12.75
C PRO A 119 3.41 -23.40 -12.26
N LEU A 120 3.18 -22.39 -13.12
CA LEU A 120 2.36 -21.21 -12.78
C LEU A 120 0.92 -21.59 -12.38
N SER A 121 0.35 -22.63 -12.99
CA SER A 121 -0.99 -23.14 -12.65
C SER A 121 -1.08 -23.64 -11.21
N ILE A 122 -0.03 -24.30 -10.71
CA ILE A 122 0.03 -24.78 -9.32
C ILE A 122 0.30 -23.61 -8.38
N SER A 123 1.19 -22.69 -8.76
CA SER A 123 1.48 -21.46 -8.00
C SER A 123 0.23 -20.60 -7.80
N ALA A 124 -0.58 -20.44 -8.85
CA ALA A 124 -1.84 -19.72 -8.80
C ALA A 124 -2.89 -20.40 -7.89
N GLY A 125 -2.88 -21.74 -7.84
CA GLY A 125 -3.72 -22.48 -6.88
C GLY A 125 -3.29 -22.24 -5.43
N LEU A 126 -1.98 -22.22 -5.18
CA LEU A 126 -1.42 -21.97 -3.85
C LEU A 126 -1.68 -20.55 -3.35
N SER A 127 -1.63 -19.54 -4.23
CA SER A 127 -1.92 -18.16 -3.83
C SER A 127 -3.36 -17.96 -3.37
N VAL A 128 -4.34 -18.66 -3.97
CA VAL A 128 -5.72 -18.63 -3.47
C VAL A 128 -5.82 -19.21 -2.06
N VAL A 129 -5.11 -20.32 -1.80
CA VAL A 129 -5.13 -20.98 -0.48
C VAL A 129 -4.48 -20.10 0.59
N ASP A 130 -3.40 -19.41 0.26
CA ASP A 130 -2.72 -18.48 1.17
C ASP A 130 -3.62 -17.31 1.60
N VAL A 131 -4.30 -16.67 0.64
CA VAL A 131 -5.26 -15.58 0.92
C VAL A 131 -6.41 -16.09 1.80
N LEU A 132 -6.94 -17.28 1.53
CA LEU A 132 -7.98 -17.89 2.38
C LEU A 132 -7.46 -18.15 3.80
N LEU A 133 -6.23 -18.67 3.93
CA LEU A 133 -5.62 -18.93 5.23
C LEU A 133 -5.46 -17.62 6.03
N LEU A 134 -4.95 -16.56 5.40
CA LEU A 134 -4.84 -15.23 6.00
C LEU A 134 -6.20 -14.67 6.41
N PHE A 135 -7.23 -14.86 5.58
CA PHE A 135 -8.60 -14.45 5.90
C PHE A 135 -9.13 -15.16 7.15
N LEU A 136 -8.88 -16.47 7.30
CA LEU A 136 -9.27 -17.23 8.49
C LEU A 136 -8.49 -16.81 9.76
N LEU A 137 -7.28 -16.29 9.61
CA LEU A 137 -6.42 -15.84 10.72
C LEU A 137 -6.76 -14.42 11.22
N THR A 138 -7.73 -13.73 10.61
CA THR A 138 -8.07 -12.32 10.89
C THR A 138 -8.72 -12.07 12.27
N GLU A 139 -8.98 -13.11 13.07
CA GLU A 139 -9.63 -12.94 14.39
C GLU A 139 -8.82 -12.10 15.40
N ASP A 140 -7.49 -11.99 15.22
CA ASP A 140 -6.59 -11.24 16.11
C ASP A 140 -5.85 -10.09 15.39
N LEU A 141 -6.53 -8.94 15.22
CA LEU A 141 -5.97 -7.75 14.53
C LEU A 141 -4.58 -7.31 15.06
N GLY A 142 -4.32 -7.48 16.36
CA GLY A 142 -3.06 -7.07 16.97
C GLY A 142 -1.85 -7.95 16.61
N ARG A 143 -2.06 -9.22 16.23
CA ARG A 143 -0.98 -10.13 15.81
C ARG A 143 -0.68 -9.97 14.33
N MET A 144 -1.72 -9.76 13.51
CA MET A 144 -1.61 -9.48 12.08
C MET A 144 -0.70 -8.29 11.79
N GLU A 145 -0.84 -7.20 12.53
CA GLU A 145 -0.01 -6.00 12.32
C GLU A 145 1.49 -6.25 12.50
N ILE A 146 1.87 -7.05 13.51
CA ILE A 146 3.27 -7.40 13.77
C ILE A 146 3.81 -8.32 12.67
N VAL A 147 3.02 -9.30 12.23
CA VAL A 147 3.39 -10.21 11.15
C VAL A 147 3.62 -9.43 9.85
N ILE A 148 2.68 -8.57 9.48
CA ILE A 148 2.76 -7.75 8.27
C ILE A 148 3.97 -6.80 8.35
N ALA A 149 4.19 -6.13 9.48
CA ALA A 149 5.36 -5.27 9.67
C ALA A 149 6.68 -6.06 9.56
N GLY A 150 6.71 -7.30 10.05
CA GLY A 150 7.83 -8.21 9.89
C GLY A 150 8.09 -8.56 8.42
N LEU A 151 7.06 -8.94 7.66
CA LEU A 151 7.16 -9.26 6.23
C LEU A 151 7.67 -8.06 5.42
N VAL A 152 7.10 -6.88 5.66
CA VAL A 152 7.52 -5.62 5.03
C VAL A 152 8.97 -5.29 5.38
N GLY A 153 9.36 -5.52 6.63
CA GLY A 153 10.75 -5.35 7.07
C GLY A 153 11.72 -6.27 6.33
N ILE A 154 11.33 -7.54 6.09
CA ILE A 154 12.13 -8.48 5.28
C ILE A 154 12.28 -7.97 3.85
N VAL A 155 11.19 -7.55 3.21
CA VAL A 155 11.22 -7.00 1.84
C VAL A 155 12.12 -5.77 1.75
N GLY A 156 11.99 -4.83 2.69
CA GLY A 156 12.85 -3.64 2.74
C GLY A 156 14.32 -3.99 2.95
N LEU A 157 14.63 -4.95 3.83
CA LEU A 157 15.99 -5.40 4.07
C LEU A 157 16.60 -6.09 2.84
N SER A 158 15.83 -6.91 2.12
CA SER A 158 16.26 -7.55 0.88
C SER A 158 16.69 -6.52 -0.17
N TYR A 159 15.88 -5.48 -0.42
CA TYR A 159 16.26 -4.42 -1.36
C TYR A 159 17.47 -3.59 -0.89
N LEU A 160 17.64 -3.36 0.41
CA LEU A 160 18.85 -2.72 0.94
C LEU A 160 20.10 -3.55 0.68
N ILE A 161 20.02 -4.87 0.86
CA ILE A 161 21.12 -5.79 0.56
C ILE A 161 21.41 -5.78 -0.95
N GLU A 162 20.38 -5.81 -1.80
CA GLU A 162 20.56 -5.73 -3.26
C GLU A 162 21.26 -4.43 -3.70
N LEU A 163 20.91 -3.28 -3.11
CA LEU A 163 21.59 -2.01 -3.41
C LEU A 163 23.09 -2.06 -3.09
N VAL A 164 23.48 -2.75 -2.02
CA VAL A 164 24.89 -2.95 -1.67
C VAL A 164 25.58 -3.90 -2.66
N ILE A 165 24.91 -4.98 -3.07
CA ILE A 165 25.46 -5.96 -4.05
C ILE A 165 25.69 -5.31 -5.41
N VAL A 166 24.75 -4.48 -5.87
CA VAL A 166 24.81 -3.81 -7.18
C VAL A 166 25.86 -2.68 -7.21
N HIS A 167 26.45 -2.31 -6.07
CA HIS A 167 27.40 -1.19 -5.95
C HIS A 167 26.85 0.10 -6.57
N ALA A 168 25.59 0.42 -6.24
CA ALA A 168 24.92 1.55 -6.85
C ALA A 168 25.67 2.87 -6.54
N ASN A 169 26.02 3.64 -7.57
CA ASN A 169 26.76 4.88 -7.41
C ASN A 169 25.88 5.95 -6.72
N PRO A 170 26.22 6.42 -5.52
CA PRO A 170 25.40 7.40 -4.80
C PRO A 170 25.26 8.73 -5.55
N GLU A 171 26.27 9.12 -6.33
CA GLU A 171 26.26 10.37 -7.11
C GLU A 171 25.22 10.31 -8.23
N GLU A 172 25.17 9.18 -8.94
CA GLU A 172 24.21 8.94 -10.02
C GLU A 172 22.77 8.90 -9.50
N ILE A 173 22.55 8.23 -8.36
CA ILE A 173 21.26 8.20 -7.66
C ILE A 173 20.81 9.63 -7.31
N LEU A 174 21.70 10.43 -6.74
CA LEU A 174 21.38 11.81 -6.36
C LEU A 174 21.06 12.67 -7.59
N MET A 175 21.87 12.60 -8.64
CA MET A 175 21.62 13.36 -9.87
C MET A 175 20.25 13.04 -10.46
N HIS A 176 19.94 11.75 -10.66
CA HIS A 176 18.68 11.34 -11.26
C HIS A 176 17.47 11.44 -10.31
N SER A 177 17.69 11.63 -9.01
CA SER A 177 16.62 11.94 -8.06
C SER A 177 16.09 13.36 -8.20
N PHE A 178 16.93 14.32 -8.62
CA PHE A 178 16.57 15.75 -8.64
C PHE A 178 16.53 16.38 -10.03
N ILE A 179 17.14 15.77 -11.04
CA ILE A 179 17.15 16.29 -12.40
C ILE A 179 16.01 15.65 -13.19
N PRO A 180 14.91 16.38 -13.48
CA PRO A 180 13.82 15.84 -14.26
C PRO A 180 14.25 15.70 -15.72
N TYR A 181 14.19 14.48 -16.24
CA TYR A 181 14.37 14.19 -17.64
C TYR A 181 13.19 13.34 -18.14
N LEU A 182 12.52 13.82 -19.19
CA LEU A 182 11.45 13.12 -19.87
C LEU A 182 11.62 13.30 -21.37
N SER A 183 11.76 12.20 -22.10
CA SER A 183 11.84 12.23 -23.56
C SER A 183 11.06 11.07 -24.16
N GLY A 184 10.18 11.38 -25.11
CA GLY A 184 9.41 10.37 -25.84
C GLY A 184 8.10 9.98 -25.15
N SER A 185 7.17 9.45 -25.94
CA SER A 185 5.84 9.05 -25.50
C SER A 185 5.87 7.87 -24.53
N GLU A 186 6.73 6.88 -24.76
CA GLU A 186 6.83 5.69 -23.91
C GLU A 186 7.32 6.02 -22.50
N MET A 187 8.32 6.91 -22.37
CA MET A 187 8.83 7.34 -21.07
C MET A 187 7.76 8.11 -20.28
N ILE A 188 6.96 8.94 -20.95
CA ILE A 188 5.84 9.65 -20.33
C ILE A 188 4.75 8.66 -19.89
N LEU A 189 4.46 7.63 -20.69
CA LEU A 189 3.51 6.58 -20.30
C LEU A 189 4.00 5.83 -19.06
N THR A 190 5.28 5.43 -19.02
CA THR A 190 5.85 4.78 -17.82
C THR A 190 5.85 5.71 -16.60
N ALA A 191 6.20 6.98 -16.77
CA ALA A 191 6.14 7.96 -15.69
C ALA A 191 4.70 8.15 -15.17
N THR A 192 3.72 8.18 -16.06
CA THR A 192 2.29 8.25 -15.70
C THR A 192 1.84 6.97 -15.00
N SER A 193 2.34 5.80 -15.41
CA SER A 193 2.08 4.52 -14.74
C SER A 193 2.62 4.49 -13.32
N ILE A 194 3.83 5.03 -13.06
CA ILE A 194 4.39 5.14 -11.70
C ILE A 194 3.46 5.99 -10.82
N ILE A 195 3.04 7.16 -11.31
CA ILE A 195 2.14 8.05 -10.56
C ILE A 195 0.78 7.38 -10.32
N GLY A 196 0.23 6.72 -11.34
CA GLY A 196 -1.05 6.02 -11.27
C GLY A 196 -1.03 4.85 -10.30
N ALA A 197 0.03 4.03 -10.32
CA ALA A 197 0.18 2.88 -9.44
C ALA A 197 0.32 3.27 -7.96
N THR A 198 0.89 4.44 -7.70
CA THR A 198 1.07 4.92 -6.33
C THR A 198 -0.24 5.41 -5.69
N ILE A 199 -1.14 6.03 -6.45
CA ILE A 199 -2.37 6.59 -5.87
C ILE A 199 -3.43 5.50 -5.77
N MET A 200 -3.47 4.82 -4.62
CA MET A 200 -4.41 3.74 -4.33
C MET A 200 -5.70 4.27 -3.67
N PRO A 201 -6.87 4.26 -4.36
CA PRO A 201 -8.10 4.83 -3.83
C PRO A 201 -8.58 4.13 -2.55
N HIS A 202 -8.46 2.81 -2.49
CA HIS A 202 -8.88 2.02 -1.34
C HIS A 202 -8.02 2.32 -0.09
N ALA A 203 -6.71 2.56 -0.25
CA ALA A 203 -5.82 2.92 0.85
C ALA A 203 -6.15 4.31 1.42
N ILE A 204 -6.45 5.28 0.56
CA ILE A 204 -6.90 6.62 0.95
C ILE A 204 -8.21 6.50 1.77
N ILE A 205 -9.19 5.75 1.26
CA ILE A 205 -10.46 5.53 1.93
C ILE A 205 -10.25 4.86 3.29
N LEU A 206 -9.48 3.78 3.34
CA LEU A 206 -9.19 3.03 4.56
C LEU A 206 -8.55 3.93 5.64
N HIS A 207 -7.58 4.77 5.25
CA HIS A 207 -6.93 5.69 6.20
C HIS A 207 -7.92 6.68 6.82
N SER A 208 -8.87 7.21 6.04
CA SER A 208 -9.91 8.10 6.59
C SER A 208 -10.81 7.40 7.61
N TYR A 209 -11.20 6.14 7.35
CA TYR A 209 -12.03 5.35 8.26
C TYR A 209 -11.29 5.02 9.56
N LEU A 210 -10.05 4.54 9.46
CA LEU A 210 -9.24 4.23 10.63
C LEU A 210 -8.94 5.48 11.47
N SER A 211 -8.72 6.63 10.81
CA SER A 211 -8.53 7.91 11.48
C SER A 211 -9.81 8.39 12.18
N ALA A 212 -10.96 8.23 11.54
CA ALA A 212 -12.26 8.57 12.12
C ALA A 212 -12.59 7.70 13.35
N GLU A 213 -12.36 6.39 13.29
CA GLU A 213 -12.61 5.46 14.39
C GLU A 213 -11.74 5.76 15.62
N LYS A 214 -10.46 6.10 15.37
CA LYS A 214 -9.53 6.53 16.41
C LYS A 214 -9.96 7.86 17.04
N SER A 215 -10.39 8.83 16.23
CA SER A 215 -10.85 10.14 16.71
C SER A 215 -12.14 10.04 17.53
N ALA A 216 -13.10 9.22 17.09
CA ALA A 216 -14.37 8.98 17.77
C ALA A 216 -14.26 8.17 19.08
N GLY A 217 -13.04 7.84 19.53
CA GLY A 217 -12.80 7.10 20.78
C GLY A 217 -13.30 5.65 20.76
N LYS A 218 -13.64 5.09 19.59
CA LYS A 218 -14.13 3.71 19.45
C LYS A 218 -13.03 2.65 19.39
N GLY A 219 -11.76 3.07 19.35
CA GLY A 219 -10.58 2.21 19.41
C GLY A 219 -10.28 1.56 20.78
N GLY A 220 -11.28 1.40 21.65
CA GLY A 220 -11.21 0.55 22.82
C GLY A 220 -11.90 -0.77 22.52
N ILE A 221 -11.12 -1.85 22.37
CA ILE A 221 -11.61 -3.23 22.32
C ILE A 221 -12.67 -3.37 23.43
N LYS A 222 -13.95 -3.51 23.05
CA LYS A 222 -15.00 -3.96 23.95
C LYS A 222 -14.64 -5.39 24.34
N GLN A 223 -13.86 -5.52 25.40
CA GLN A 223 -13.73 -6.74 26.16
C GLN A 223 -15.14 -7.07 26.65
N LYS A 224 -15.81 -7.99 25.93
CA LYS A 224 -17.04 -8.63 26.37
C LYS A 224 -16.76 -9.20 27.75
N ARG A 225 -17.12 -8.47 28.80
CA ARG A 225 -17.37 -9.05 30.13
C ARG A 225 -18.57 -9.94 29.93
N GLY A 226 -18.31 -11.22 29.70
CA GLY A 226 -19.29 -12.28 29.93
C GLY A 226 -19.58 -12.30 31.43
N ASN A 227 -20.85 -12.09 31.76
CA ASN A 227 -21.45 -12.74 32.92
C ASN A 227 -21.51 -14.24 32.68
#